data_AF-A0A699UYC1-F1
#
_entry.id   AF-A0A699UYC1-F1
#
_cell.length_a   1.000
_cell.length_b   1.000
_cell.length_c   1.000
_cell.angle_alpha   90.00
_cell.angle_beta   90.00
_cell.angle_gamma   90.00
#
_symmetry.space_group_name_H-M   'P 1'
#
loop_
_entity.id
_entity.type
_entity.pdbx_description
1 polymer ?
#
loop_
_entity_poly.entity_id
_entity_poly.type
_entity_poly.pdbx_seq_one_letter_code
_entity_poly.pdbx_strand_id
1 'polypeptide(L)'
;PDTYRTDLRHREAYTAYSNPRGFIYQNKDKKNKLMQIDELHKFSDRTLNDVRNALDDHLKGIRMQYLPTTIWRRGDKDKATTMIQAIDNM
;
A
#
# COMPACT_ATOMS: atom_id res chain seq x y z
N PRO A 1 -26.59 -2.80 22.02
CA PRO A 1 -27.19 -3.52 20.88
C PRO A 1 -26.74 -2.83 19.58
N ASP A 2 -25.48 -2.98 19.17
CA ASP A 2 -24.82 -4.14 18.56
C ASP A 2 -25.07 -4.23 17.04
N THR A 3 -23.95 -4.39 16.33
CA THR A 3 -23.81 -4.90 14.98
C THR A 3 -24.02 -3.93 13.81
N TYR A 4 -23.15 -2.91 13.68
CA TYR A 4 -22.78 -2.37 12.36
C TYR A 4 -21.64 -3.22 11.80
N ARG A 5 -22.01 -4.39 11.29
CA ARG A 5 -21.09 -5.32 10.63
C ARG A 5 -21.10 -4.96 9.16
N THR A 6 -20.13 -4.15 8.74
CA THR A 6 -19.94 -3.76 7.35
C THR A 6 -19.77 -5.02 6.50
N ASP A 7 -20.71 -5.25 5.59
CA ASP A 7 -20.76 -6.40 4.69
C ASP A 7 -19.52 -6.39 3.79
N LEU A 8 -18.51 -7.17 4.19
CA LEU A 8 -17.37 -7.57 3.38
C LEU A 8 -17.83 -8.56 2.31
N ARG A 9 -18.70 -8.11 1.39
CA ARG A 9 -19.26 -8.93 0.30
C ARG A 9 -19.00 -8.32 -1.07
N HIS A 10 -17.75 -8.40 -1.50
CA HIS A 10 -17.41 -8.76 -2.88
C HIS A 10 -15.99 -9.31 -2.94
N ARG A 11 -15.85 -10.60 -2.62
CA ARG A 11 -14.65 -11.37 -2.93
C ARG A 11 -14.91 -12.05 -4.27
N GLU A 12 -14.62 -11.33 -5.35
CA GLU A 12 -14.69 -11.86 -6.71
C GLU A 12 -13.79 -13.10 -6.80
N ALA A 13 -14.44 -14.24 -7.01
CA ALA A 13 -13.77 -15.51 -7.17
C ALA A 13 -13.21 -15.60 -8.59
N TYR A 14 -11.91 -15.86 -8.71
CA TYR A 14 -11.21 -16.30 -9.93
C TYR A 14 -11.10 -15.30 -11.09
N THR A 15 -10.42 -14.17 -10.89
CA THR A 15 -9.71 -13.47 -11.97
C THR A 15 -8.24 -13.91 -11.99
N ALA A 16 -7.91 -14.83 -12.90
CA ALA A 16 -6.54 -15.32 -13.15
C ALA A 16 -5.65 -14.30 -13.90
N TYR A 17 -5.82 -13.00 -13.68
CA TYR A 17 -5.10 -11.94 -14.39
C TYR A 17 -4.70 -10.83 -13.42
N SER A 18 -3.44 -10.91 -12.97
CA SER A 18 -2.60 -9.81 -12.49
C SER A 18 -3.29 -8.62 -11.81
N ASN A 19 -3.32 -8.60 -10.47
CA ASN A 19 -3.40 -7.33 -9.73
C ASN A 19 -1.99 -6.93 -9.25
N PRO A 20 -1.17 -6.23 -10.07
CA PRO A 20 0.25 -5.97 -9.79
C PRO A 20 0.51 -4.87 -8.75
N ARG A 21 -0.54 -4.37 -8.09
CA ARG A 21 -0.48 -3.22 -7.16
C ARG A 21 -0.04 -3.64 -5.75
N GLY A 22 1.01 -4.46 -5.67
CA GLY A 22 1.69 -4.81 -4.44
C GLY A 22 3.03 -4.08 -4.32
N PHE A 23 3.22 -3.21 -3.34
CA PHE A 23 4.49 -2.50 -3.12
C PHE A 23 5.31 -3.20 -2.05
N ILE A 24 6.62 -3.36 -2.30
CA ILE A 24 7.53 -3.89 -1.29
C ILE A 24 8.00 -2.72 -0.43
N TYR A 25 7.62 -2.71 0.84
CA TYR A 25 8.11 -1.73 1.80
C TYR A 25 9.03 -2.42 2.82
N GLN A 26 9.92 -1.64 3.43
CA GLN A 26 10.71 -2.11 4.56
C GLN A 26 10.01 -1.72 5.85
N ASN A 27 9.67 -2.70 6.69
CA ASN A 27 9.05 -2.44 7.99
C ASN A 27 10.09 -1.91 9.01
N LYS A 28 9.64 -1.56 10.22
CA LYS A 28 10.52 -1.06 11.30
C LYS A 28 11.60 -2.07 11.70
N ASP A 29 11.35 -3.36 11.53
CA ASP A 29 12.32 -4.45 11.75
C ASP A 29 13.28 -4.67 10.58
N LYS A 30 13.30 -3.75 9.60
CA LYS A 30 14.10 -3.82 8.37
C LYS A 30 13.80 -5.04 7.49
N LYS A 31 12.65 -5.67 7.67
CA LYS A 31 12.18 -6.77 6.83
C LYS A 31 11.36 -6.22 5.68
N ASN A 32 11.64 -6.73 4.48
CA ASN A 32 10.85 -6.41 3.29
C ASN A 32 9.51 -7.12 3.39
N LYS A 33 8.41 -6.37 3.33
CA LYS A 33 7.06 -6.90 3.32
C LYS A 33 6.34 -6.41 2.09
N LEU A 34 5.70 -7.35 1.39
CA LEU A 34 4.82 -7.03 0.28
C LEU A 34 3.49 -6.54 0.84
N MET A 35 3.07 -5.35 0.41
CA MET A 35 1.81 -4.74 0.78
C MET A 35 0.93 -4.65 -0.45
N GLN A 36 -0.22 -5.30 -0.43
CA GLN A 36 -1.17 -5.35 -1.54
C GLN A 36 -2.39 -4.48 -1.23
N ILE A 37 -2.94 -3.83 -2.25
CA ILE A 37 -4.12 -2.96 -2.11
C ILE A 37 -5.31 -3.71 -1.49
N ASP A 38 -5.58 -4.94 -1.93
CA ASP A 38 -6.68 -5.76 -1.41
C ASP A 38 -6.48 -6.18 0.06
N GLU A 39 -5.25 -6.09 0.56
CA GLU A 39 -4.86 -6.48 1.92
C GLU A 39 -4.59 -5.30 2.85
N LEU A 40 -4.83 -4.06 2.41
CA LEU A 40 -4.57 -2.87 3.24
C LEU A 40 -5.38 -2.89 4.54
N HIS A 41 -6.59 -3.45 4.52
CA HIS A 41 -7.46 -3.63 5.70
C HIS A 41 -6.84 -4.47 6.83
N LYS A 42 -5.77 -5.24 6.53
CA LYS A 42 -5.06 -6.05 7.53
C LYS A 42 -3.99 -5.27 8.29
N PHE A 43 -3.70 -4.03 7.87
CA PHE A 43 -2.66 -3.19 8.47
C PHE A 43 -3.30 -2.12 9.35
N SER A 44 -2.64 -1.80 10.46
CA SER A 44 -3.06 -0.70 11.34
C SER A 44 -2.91 0.66 10.65
N ASP A 45 -3.76 1.62 11.00
CA ASP A 45 -3.73 3.00 10.49
C ASP A 45 -2.36 3.65 10.63
N ARG A 46 -1.68 3.39 11.76
CA ARG A 46 -0.31 3.87 11.99
C ARG A 46 0.66 3.40 10.92
N THR A 47 0.53 2.14 10.49
CA THR A 47 1.39 1.57 9.43
C THR A 47 1.01 2.09 8.06
N LEU A 48 -0.29 2.23 7.79
CA LEU A 48 -0.80 2.81 6.54
C LEU A 48 -0.30 4.25 6.36
N ASN A 49 -0.33 5.06 7.42
CA ASN A 49 0.14 6.44 7.39
C ASN A 49 1.66 6.56 7.22
N ASP A 50 2.45 5.71 7.90
CA ASP A 50 3.91 5.65 7.73
C ASP A 50 4.26 5.31 6.26
N VAL A 51 3.58 4.34 5.64
CA VAL A 51 3.80 3.94 4.24
C VAL A 51 3.34 5.04 3.27
N ARG A 52 2.19 5.66 3.51
CA ARG A 52 1.67 6.76 2.71
C ARG A 52 2.64 7.93 2.63
N ASN A 53 3.14 8.39 3.78
CA ASN A 53 4.12 9.48 3.82
C ASN A 53 5.39 9.11 3.05
N ALA A 54 5.91 7.89 3.24
CA ALA A 54 7.10 7.45 2.54
C ALA A 54 6.93 7.43 1.00
N LEU A 55 5.74 7.07 0.50
CA LEU A 55 5.42 7.12 -0.93
C LEU A 55 5.27 8.56 -1.44
N ASP A 56 4.60 9.42 -0.67
CA ASP A 56 4.40 10.84 -1.01
C ASP A 56 5.73 11.61 -1.06
N ASP A 57 6.61 11.41 -0.08
CA ASP A 57 7.95 11.97 -0.05
C ASP A 57 8.78 11.50 -1.25
N HIS A 58 8.63 10.23 -1.64
CA HIS A 58 9.30 9.71 -2.82
C HIS A 58 8.74 10.28 -4.13
N LEU A 59 7.43 10.55 -4.23
CA LEU A 59 6.83 11.26 -5.36
C LEU A 59 7.32 12.71 -5.44
N LYS A 60 7.52 13.36 -4.30
CA LYS A 60 8.12 14.70 -4.18
C LYS A 60 9.63 14.72 -4.43
N GLY A 61 10.26 13.56 -4.63
CA GLY A 61 11.70 13.44 -4.86
C GLY A 61 12.54 13.69 -3.60
N ILE A 62 11.93 13.67 -2.43
CA ILE A 62 12.61 13.81 -1.14
C ILE A 62 13.23 12.46 -0.80
N ARG A 63 14.57 12.37 -0.81
CA ARG A 63 15.27 11.14 -0.39
C ARG A 63 14.99 10.87 1.09
N MET A 64 14.36 9.73 1.39
CA MET A 64 14.20 9.21 2.75
C MET A 64 14.99 7.92 2.96
N GLN A 65 15.39 7.65 4.22
CA GLN A 65 16.18 6.48 4.63
C GLN A 65 15.37 5.19 4.84
N TYR A 66 14.04 5.22 4.73
CA TYR A 66 13.16 4.10 5.10
C TYR A 66 12.76 3.20 3.93
N LEU A 67 12.87 3.67 2.68
CA LEU A 67 12.57 2.86 1.51
C LEU A 67 13.87 2.31 0.93
N PRO A 68 13.90 1.03 0.50
CA PRO A 68 15.02 0.55 -0.29
C PRO A 68 15.22 1.51 -1.46
N THR A 69 16.47 1.88 -1.73
CA THR A 69 16.90 2.72 -2.85
C THR A 69 16.62 2.01 -4.18
N THR A 70 15.34 1.79 -4.45
CA THR A 70 14.86 1.13 -5.64
C THR A 70 14.92 2.20 -6.70
N ILE A 71 15.61 1.95 -7.80
CA ILE A 71 15.59 2.84 -8.95
C ILE A 71 14.15 2.82 -9.47
N TRP A 72 13.34 3.82 -9.09
CA TRP A 72 11.95 3.89 -9.50
C TRP A 72 11.89 4.03 -11.01
N ARG A 73 11.23 3.08 -11.64
CA ARG A 73 10.90 3.13 -13.07
C ARG A 73 9.65 3.99 -13.23
N ARG A 74 9.38 4.41 -14.48
CA ARG A 74 8.22 5.26 -14.80
C ARG A 74 6.90 4.70 -14.24
N GLY A 75 6.72 3.37 -14.24
CA GLY A 75 5.53 2.69 -13.71
C GLY A 75 5.43 2.58 -12.19
N ASP A 76 6.52 2.79 -11.43
CA ASP A 76 6.47 2.76 -9.97
C ASP A 76 5.74 4.00 -9.41
N LYS A 77 5.77 5.12 -10.14
CA LYS A 77 5.04 6.34 -9.78
C LYS A 77 3.53 6.13 -9.80
N ASP A 78 2.97 5.60 -10.89
CA ASP A 78 1.54 5.28 -11.00
C ASP A 78 1.07 4.30 -9.91
N LYS A 79 1.93 3.32 -9.59
CA LYS A 79 1.67 2.35 -8.54
C LYS A 79 1.64 2.99 -7.15
N ALA A 80 2.59 3.88 -6.85
CA ALA A 80 2.61 4.63 -5.60
C ALA A 80 1.39 5.55 -5.46
N THR A 81 1.04 6.29 -6.52
CA THR A 81 -0.15 7.15 -6.54
C THR A 81 -1.42 6.36 -6.27
N THR A 82 -1.56 5.20 -6.92
CA THR A 82 -2.70 4.33 -6.65
C THR A 82 -2.74 3.89 -5.18
N MET A 83 -1.60 3.48 -4.61
CA MET A 83 -1.59 2.95 -3.25
C MET A 83 -1.89 4.04 -2.21
N ILE A 84 -1.44 5.28 -2.44
CA ILE A 84 -1.84 6.45 -1.66
C ILE A 84 -3.36 6.64 -1.75
N GLN A 85 -3.94 6.65 -2.97
CA GLN A 85 -5.39 6.77 -3.16
C GLN A 85 -6.17 5.65 -2.46
N ALA A 86 -5.67 4.42 -2.49
CA ALA A 86 -6.33 3.31 -1.79
C ALA A 86 -6.30 3.49 -0.27
N ILE A 87 -5.20 3.98 0.29
CA ILE A 87 -5.09 4.30 1.72
C ILE A 87 -5.98 5.50 2.11
N ASP A 88 -6.10 6.49 1.23
CA ASP A 88 -6.96 7.68 1.41
C ASP A 88 -8.47 7.34 1.47
N ASN A 89 -8.89 6.32 0.75
CA ASN A 89 -10.30 5.94 0.58
C ASN A 89 -10.73 4.79 1.52
N MET A 90 -9.87 4.36 2.46
CA MET A 90 -10.20 3.38 3.50
C MET A 90 -10.85 4.05 4.71
#